data_AF-A0A5J5LBP1-F1
#
_entry.id   AF-A0A5J5LBP1-F1
#
_cell.length_a   1.000
_cell.length_b   1.000
_cell.length_c   1.000
_cell.angle_alpha   90.00
_cell.angle_beta   90.00
_cell.angle_gamma   90.00
#
_symmetry.space_group_name_H-M   'P 1'
#
loop_
_entity.id
_entity.type
_entity.pdbx_description
1 polymer ?
#
loop_
_entity_poly.entity_id
_entity_poly.type
_entity_poly.pdbx_seq_one_letter_code
_entity_poly.pdbx_strand_id
1 'polypeptide(L)'
;MVWERPDWLPHALAALLVLTLLTPVFGWAAGQVGYAEPLENAAETTGATDHATAVGTALFPDYGVPGLGGAPGTFVSAVVGTALTLLVGAAIGRALGTDTETRQ
;
A
#
# COMPACT_ATOMS: atom_id res chain seq x y z
N MET A 1 2.16 35.30 0.23
CA MET A 1 2.02 34.62 -1.07
C MET A 1 0.96 33.54 -0.88
N VAL A 2 -0.23 33.71 -1.49
CA VAL A 2 -1.28 32.68 -1.45
C VAL A 2 -0.87 31.64 -2.49
N TRP A 3 -0.51 30.43 -2.04
CA TRP A 3 -0.21 29.33 -2.94
C TRP A 3 -1.54 28.86 -3.54
N GLU A 4 -1.83 29.27 -4.78
CA GLU A 4 -2.96 28.69 -5.50
C GLU A 4 -2.70 27.20 -5.66
N ARG A 5 -3.62 26.38 -5.14
CA ARG A 5 -3.51 24.93 -5.30
C ARG A 5 -3.84 24.61 -6.75
N PRO A 6 -3.08 23.70 -7.40
CA PRO A 6 -3.42 23.27 -8.74
C PRO A 6 -4.83 22.64 -8.76
N ASP A 7 -5.61 22.95 -9.79
CA ASP A 7 -7.00 22.49 -9.93
C ASP A 7 -7.13 20.95 -9.98
N TRP A 8 -6.05 20.26 -10.37
CA TRP A 8 -6.01 18.79 -10.43
C TRP A 8 -5.85 18.12 -9.05
N LEU A 9 -5.25 18.82 -8.07
CA LEU A 9 -4.93 18.23 -6.77
C LEU A 9 -6.16 17.72 -6.00
N PRO A 10 -7.26 18.48 -5.85
CA PRO A 10 -8.45 17.97 -5.15
C PRO A 10 -9.05 16.76 -5.86
N HIS A 11 -9.06 16.74 -7.20
CA HIS A 11 -9.56 15.62 -7.99
C HIS A 11 -8.69 14.38 -7.81
N ALA A 12 -7.37 14.53 -7.80
CA ALA A 12 -6.44 13.43 -7.55
C ALA A 12 -6.59 12.86 -6.13
N LEU A 13 -6.71 13.71 -5.11
CA LEU A 13 -6.93 13.27 -3.74
C LEU A 13 -8.27 12.56 -3.57
N ALA A 14 -9.33 13.06 -4.22
CA ALA A 14 -10.63 12.40 -4.23
C ALA A 14 -10.55 11.02 -4.90
N ALA A 15 -9.85 10.90 -6.04
CA ALA A 15 -9.65 9.62 -6.71
C ALA A 15 -8.88 8.63 -5.84
N LEU A 16 -7.79 9.07 -5.19
CA LEU A 16 -7.03 8.23 -4.25
C LEU A 16 -7.92 7.76 -3.09
N LEU A 17 -8.68 8.67 -2.48
CA LEU A 17 -9.59 8.33 -1.39
C LEU A 17 -10.63 7.27 -1.82
N VAL A 18 -11.24 7.45 -2.98
CA VAL A 18 -12.22 6.49 -3.53
C VAL A 18 -11.56 5.13 -3.77
N LEU A 19 -10.38 5.10 -4.39
CA LEU A 19 -9.64 3.85 -4.61
C LEU A 19 -9.29 3.15 -3.29
N THR A 20 -8.80 3.90 -2.30
CA THR A 20 -8.48 3.35 -0.96
C THR A 20 -9.72 2.76 -0.29
N LEU A 21 -10.88 3.41 -0.39
CA LEU A 21 -12.14 2.90 0.17
C LEU A 21 -12.68 1.67 -0.56
N LEU A 22 -12.35 1.51 -1.84
CA LEU A 22 -12.77 0.37 -2.65
C LEU A 22 -11.86 -0.87 -2.49
N THR A 23 -10.67 -0.73 -1.90
CA THR A 23 -9.74 -1.87 -1.75
C THR A 23 -10.26 -3.09 -1.00
N PRO A 24 -11.13 -3.00 0.03
CA PRO A 24 -11.67 -4.19 0.68
C PRO A 24 -12.48 -5.06 -0.29
N VAL A 25 -13.12 -4.44 -1.30
CA VAL A 25 -13.90 -5.15 -2.34
C VAL A 25 -12.98 -6.02 -3.18
N PHE A 26 -11.80 -5.52 -3.53
CA PHE A 26 -10.79 -6.32 -4.27
C PHE A 26 -10.26 -7.47 -3.43
N GLY A 27 -9.97 -7.23 -2.14
CA GLY A 27 -9.54 -8.27 -1.21
C GLY A 27 -10.59 -9.39 -1.04
N TRP A 28 -11.87 -9.02 -0.96
CA TRP A 28 -12.96 -9.98 -0.94
C TRP A 28 -13.10 -10.74 -2.27
N ALA A 29 -13.06 -10.03 -3.40
CA ALA A 29 -13.22 -10.62 -4.73
C ALA A 29 -12.11 -11.63 -5.05
N ALA A 30 -10.88 -11.36 -4.63
CA ALA A 30 -9.75 -12.29 -4.76
C ALA A 30 -10.04 -13.64 -4.09
N GLY A 31 -10.68 -13.62 -2.91
CA GLY A 31 -11.11 -14.84 -2.22
C GLY A 31 -12.20 -15.62 -2.98
N GLN A 32 -13.08 -14.94 -3.71
CA GLN A 32 -14.15 -15.59 -4.48
C GLN A 32 -13.63 -16.31 -5.72
N VAL A 33 -12.55 -15.83 -6.32
CA VAL A 33 -11.94 -16.43 -7.51
C VAL A 33 -10.85 -17.44 -7.17
N GLY A 34 -10.62 -17.71 -5.88
CA GLY A 34 -9.54 -18.60 -5.44
C GLY A 34 -8.17 -18.10 -5.88
N TYR A 35 -7.95 -16.78 -5.84
CA TYR A 35 -6.65 -16.21 -6.19
C TYR A 35 -5.57 -16.77 -5.25
N ALA A 36 -4.53 -17.36 -5.84
CA ALA A 36 -3.32 -17.79 -5.16
C ALA A 36 -2.14 -16.97 -5.67
N GLU A 37 -1.26 -16.55 -4.76
CA GLU A 37 -0.11 -15.75 -5.13
C GLU A 37 0.90 -16.56 -5.98
N PRO A 38 1.68 -15.91 -6.87
CA PRO A 38 2.70 -16.61 -7.65
C PRO A 38 3.69 -17.40 -6.79
N LEU A 39 4.02 -16.87 -5.61
CA LEU A 39 4.92 -17.53 -4.65
C LEU A 39 4.26 -18.74 -3.98
N GLU A 40 2.96 -18.69 -3.68
CA GLU A 40 2.19 -19.83 -3.15
C GLU A 40 2.22 -20.99 -4.16
N ASN A 41 1.89 -20.71 -5.42
CA ASN A 41 1.92 -21.70 -6.50
C ASN A 41 3.35 -22.27 -6.71
N ALA A 42 4.37 -21.42 -6.62
CA ALA A 42 5.76 -21.85 -6.73
C ALA A 42 6.16 -22.76 -5.55
N ALA A 43 5.72 -22.43 -4.34
CA ALA A 43 5.98 -23.25 -3.16
C ALA A 43 5.29 -24.61 -3.26
N GLU A 44 4.04 -24.65 -3.72
CA GLU A 44 3.30 -25.89 -3.92
C GLU A 44 3.96 -26.78 -4.99
N THR A 45 4.33 -26.20 -6.14
CA THR A 45 4.99 -26.96 -7.23
C THR A 45 6.39 -27.47 -6.87
N THR A 46 7.07 -26.83 -5.92
CA THR A 46 8.40 -27.23 -5.45
C THR A 46 8.36 -28.08 -4.19
N GLY A 47 7.19 -28.33 -3.61
CA GLY A 47 7.03 -29.00 -2.31
C GLY A 47 7.57 -28.19 -1.13
N ALA A 48 7.82 -26.89 -1.33
CA ALA A 48 8.37 -26.00 -0.31
C ALA A 48 7.32 -25.51 0.69
N THR A 49 6.02 -25.71 0.42
CA THR A 49 4.90 -25.39 1.33
C THR A 49 5.09 -26.01 2.71
N ASP A 50 5.49 -27.29 2.78
CA ASP A 50 5.69 -28.01 4.04
C ASP A 50 7.01 -27.68 4.76
N HIS A 51 7.91 -26.93 4.09
CA HIS A 51 9.21 -26.54 4.62
C HIS A 51 9.28 -25.09 5.10
N ALA A 52 8.19 -24.34 4.95
CA ALA A 52 8.06 -22.96 5.44
C ALA A 52 8.02 -22.95 6.96
N THR A 53 9.19 -22.89 7.59
CA THR A 53 9.33 -22.57 9.01
C THR A 53 9.59 -21.08 9.12
N ALA A 54 8.67 -20.35 9.75
CA ALA A 54 8.88 -18.93 10.04
C ALA A 54 10.05 -18.78 11.02
N VAL A 55 11.23 -18.42 10.50
CA VAL A 55 12.47 -18.36 11.28
C VAL A 55 12.60 -17.05 12.10
N GLY A 56 11.53 -16.25 12.18
CA GLY A 56 11.51 -15.01 12.95
C GLY A 56 10.14 -14.35 13.04
N THR A 57 10.03 -13.35 13.91
CA THR A 57 8.87 -12.46 13.99
C THR A 57 8.95 -11.41 12.89
N ALA A 58 8.22 -11.62 11.79
CA ALA A 58 8.02 -10.58 10.79
C ALA A 58 7.02 -9.54 11.30
N LEU A 59 7.25 -8.25 11.00
CA LEU A 59 6.28 -7.18 11.27
C LEU A 59 4.98 -7.38 10.48
N PHE A 60 5.10 -7.91 9.26
CA PHE A 60 4.01 -8.24 8.34
C PHE A 60 4.24 -9.63 7.76
N PRO A 61 3.93 -10.71 8.51
CA PRO A 61 4.02 -12.07 8.00
C PRO A 61 3.12 -12.22 6.77
N ASP A 62 3.65 -12.85 5.72
CA ASP A 62 2.97 -13.03 4.43
C ASP A 62 2.42 -11.72 3.85
N TYR A 63 3.08 -10.59 4.15
CA TYR A 63 2.66 -9.24 3.79
C TYR A 63 1.27 -8.83 4.31
N GLY A 64 0.72 -9.61 5.24
CA GLY A 64 -0.56 -9.39 5.90
C GLY A 64 -0.44 -8.51 7.14
N VAL A 65 -1.59 -7.97 7.56
CA VAL A 65 -1.71 -7.24 8.83
C VAL A 65 -2.12 -8.23 9.92
N PRO A 66 -1.29 -8.45 10.97
CA PRO A 66 -1.61 -9.39 12.03
C PRO A 66 -2.97 -9.11 12.68
N GLY A 67 -3.76 -10.17 12.88
CA GLY A 67 -5.10 -10.07 13.49
C GLY A 67 -6.21 -9.58 12.55
N LEU A 68 -5.91 -9.31 11.28
CA LEU A 68 -6.89 -8.95 10.25
C LEU A 68 -6.93 -10.01 9.15
N GLY A 69 -8.13 -10.43 8.75
CA GLY A 69 -8.33 -11.28 7.58
C GLY A 69 -8.19 -10.52 6.26
N GLY A 70 -8.41 -11.18 5.13
CA GLY A 70 -8.19 -10.63 3.78
C GLY A 70 -8.72 -9.21 3.56
N ALA A 71 -10.05 -9.02 3.51
CA ALA A 71 -10.62 -7.71 3.18
C ALA A 71 -10.26 -6.56 4.18
N PRO A 72 -10.35 -6.75 5.51
CA PRO A 72 -9.91 -5.73 6.46
C PRO A 72 -8.39 -5.45 6.39
N GLY A 73 -7.57 -6.49 6.19
CA GLY A 73 -6.13 -6.35 6.02
C GLY A 73 -5.78 -5.55 4.78
N THR A 74 -6.43 -5.85 3.64
CA THR A 74 -6.28 -5.10 2.38
C THR A 74 -6.62 -3.62 2.56
N PHE A 75 -7.67 -3.29 3.32
CA PHE A 75 -8.03 -1.91 3.61
C PHE A 75 -6.93 -1.16 4.36
N VAL A 76 -6.45 -1.76 5.45
CA VAL A 76 -5.41 -1.16 6.29
C VAL A 76 -4.12 -0.97 5.48
N SER A 77 -3.70 -1.97 4.71
CA SER A 77 -2.54 -1.86 3.81
C SER A 77 -2.71 -0.73 2.79
N ALA A 78 -3.91 -0.57 2.22
CA ALA A 78 -4.19 0.51 1.27
C ALA A 78 -4.09 1.91 1.91
N VAL A 79 -4.65 2.08 3.10
CA VAL A 79 -4.57 3.35 3.86
C VAL A 79 -3.12 3.68 4.19
N VAL A 80 -2.39 2.71 4.76
CA VAL A 80 -1.00 2.89 5.17
C VAL A 80 -0.10 3.17 3.97
N GLY A 81 -0.21 2.39 2.90
CA GLY A 81 0.56 2.60 1.67
C GLY A 81 0.29 3.96 1.04
N THR A 82 -0.98 4.35 0.89
CA THR A 82 -1.37 5.65 0.32
C THR A 82 -0.81 6.81 1.15
N ALA A 83 -0.96 6.74 2.48
CA ALA A 83 -0.45 7.78 3.38
C ALA A 83 1.08 7.89 3.32
N LEU A 84 1.80 6.76 3.34
CA LEU A 84 3.26 6.72 3.22
C LEU A 84 3.73 7.32 1.90
N THR A 85 3.13 6.95 0.77
CA THR A 85 3.50 7.49 -0.54
C THR A 85 3.30 9.00 -0.61
N LEU A 86 2.15 9.50 -0.14
CA LEU A 86 1.88 10.94 -0.10
C LEU A 86 2.86 11.69 0.82
N LEU A 87 3.16 11.12 1.99
CA LEU A 87 4.11 11.70 2.94
C LEU A 87 5.50 11.80 2.33
N VAL A 88 6.01 10.71 1.74
CA VAL A 88 7.34 10.68 1.12
C VAL A 88 7.40 11.64 -0.06
N GLY A 89 6.39 11.64 -0.95
CA GLY A 89 6.33 12.57 -2.08
C GLY A 89 6.31 14.03 -1.63
N ALA A 90 5.52 14.36 -0.60
CA ALA A 90 5.48 15.71 -0.03
C ALA A 90 6.80 16.10 0.64
N ALA A 91 7.45 15.17 1.37
CA ALA A 91 8.72 15.41 2.03
C ALA A 91 9.85 15.67 1.01
N ILE A 92 9.92 14.88 -0.05
CA ILE A 92 10.88 15.10 -1.15
C ILE A 92 10.61 16.46 -1.82
N GLY A 93 9.34 16.75 -2.16
CA GLY A 93 8.97 18.03 -2.76
C GLY A 93 9.35 19.22 -1.88
N ARG A 94 9.17 19.10 -0.56
CA ARG A 94 9.62 20.11 0.43
C ARG A 94 11.13 20.27 0.43
N ALA A 95 11.88 19.17 0.53
CA ALA A 95 13.35 19.20 0.59
C ALA A 95 13.98 19.82 -0.68
N LEU A 96 13.44 19.50 -1.85
CA LEU A 96 13.91 20.08 -3.12
C LEU A 96 13.49 21.56 -3.27
N GLY A 97 12.32 21.95 -2.73
CA GLY A 97 11.87 23.34 -2.73
C GLY A 97 12.74 24.25 -1.86
N THR A 98 13.18 23.77 -0.69
CA THR A 98 13.99 24.54 0.27
C THR A 98 15.38 24.92 -0.26
N ASP A 99 15.96 24.12 -1.15
CA ASP A 99 17.27 24.40 -1.75
C ASP A 99 17.23 25.57 -2.76
N THR A 100 16.06 25.82 -3.36
CA THR A 100 15.88 26.89 -4.34
C THR A 100 15.77 28.26 -3.68
N GLU A 101 15.14 28.33 -2.50
CA GLU A 101 15.04 29.56 -1.70
C GLU A 101 16.37 29.98 -1.07
N THR A 102 17.28 29.05 -0.80
CA THR A 102 18.55 29.34 -0.11
C THR A 102 19.66 29.83 -1.06
N ARG A 103 19.48 29.69 -2.39
CA ARG A 103 20.45 30.12 -3.42
C ARG A 103 20.12 31.46 -4.09
N GLN A 104 19.02 32.11 -3.72
CA GLN A 104 18.71 33.50 -4.12
C GLN A 104 19.04 34.45 -2.98
#